data_AF-S4NYQ9-F1
#
_entry.id   AF-S4NYQ9-F1
#
_cell.length_a   1.000
_cell.length_b   1.000
_cell.length_c   1.000
_cell.angle_alpha   90.00
_cell.angle_beta   90.00
_cell.angle_gamma   90.00
#
_symmetry.space_group_name_H-M   'P 1'
#
loop_
_entity.id
_entity.type
_entity.pdbx_description
1 polymer ?
#
loop_
_entity_poly.entity_id
_entity_poly.type
_entity_poly.pdbx_seq_one_letter_code
_entity_poly.pdbx_strand_id
1 'polypeptide(L)'
;MLDKLKDSNYEYPLSNILSNLKSVNLDLSLPIFNSSTTTDLKDMLSKANAGALFKATNSDLTGIFKDPVPTYVSSATQKAMIIVNESGSEAAAANA
;
A
#
# COMPACT_ATOMS: atom_id res chain seq x y z
N MET A 1 -2.86 9.58 18.62
CA MET A 1 -1.68 8.69 18.74
C MET A 1 -1.45 7.90 17.46
N LEU A 2 -2.48 7.30 16.86
CA LEU A 2 -2.35 6.51 15.62
C LEU A 2 -1.93 7.34 14.40
N ASP A 3 -2.44 8.56 14.25
CA ASP A 3 -2.10 9.42 13.10
C ASP A 3 -0.66 9.89 13.11
N LYS A 4 -0.04 9.93 14.30
CA LYS A 4 1.38 10.22 14.47
C LYS A 4 2.27 9.10 13.90
N LEU A 5 1.85 7.84 14.02
CA LEU A 5 2.58 6.69 13.47
C LEU A 5 2.44 6.54 11.94
N LYS A 6 1.48 7.25 11.33
CA LYS A 6 1.24 7.22 9.88
C LYS A 6 2.02 8.29 9.12
N ASP A 7 2.57 9.27 9.83
CA ASP A 7 3.36 10.34 9.23
C ASP A 7 4.77 9.83 8.91
N SER A 8 5.15 9.88 7.63
CA SER A 8 6.50 9.48 7.20
C SER A 8 7.60 10.42 7.72
N ASN A 9 7.23 11.62 8.18
CA ASN A 9 8.13 12.59 8.80
C ASN A 9 8.13 12.49 10.34
N TYR A 10 7.53 11.43 10.89
CA TYR A 10 7.55 11.22 12.32
C TYR A 10 8.98 10.98 12.82
N GLU A 11 9.25 11.41 14.05
CA GLU A 11 10.58 11.46 14.69
C GLU A 11 11.31 10.10 14.71
N TYR A 12 10.57 9.00 14.53
CA TYR A 12 11.11 7.65 14.40
C TYR A 12 10.60 7.00 13.10
N PRO A 13 11.38 7.02 12.01
CA PRO A 13 11.05 6.32 10.78
C PRO A 13 10.81 4.83 11.04
N LEU A 14 9.88 4.21 10.31
CA LEU A 14 9.60 2.78 10.44
C LEU A 14 10.87 1.92 10.32
N SER A 15 11.79 2.30 9.43
CA SER A 15 13.09 1.65 9.28
C SER A 15 13.92 1.62 10.57
N ASN A 16 13.91 2.72 11.34
CA ASN A 16 14.59 2.79 12.63
C ASN A 16 13.91 1.92 13.68
N ILE A 17 12.57 1.84 13.67
CA ILE A 17 11.84 0.93 14.55
C ILE A 17 12.24 -0.52 14.27
N LEU A 18 12.22 -0.90 12.98
CA LEU A 18 12.55 -2.24 12.53
C LEU A 18 14.00 -2.63 12.84
N SER A 19 14.96 -1.70 12.70
CA SER A 19 16.38 -1.97 13.00
C SER A 19 16.67 -2.13 14.49
N ASN A 20 15.81 -1.62 15.37
CA ASN A 20 15.98 -1.70 16.82
C ASN A 20 15.11 -2.79 17.48
N LEU A 21 14.39 -3.61 16.68
CA LEU A 21 13.63 -4.73 17.21
C LEU A 21 14.56 -5.74 17.89
N LYS A 22 14.14 -6.22 19.06
CA LYS A 22 14.82 -7.27 19.81
C LYS A 22 13.94 -8.50 19.85
N SER A 23 14.54 -9.67 19.68
CA SER A 23 13.84 -10.94 19.89
C SER A 23 13.57 -11.10 21.38
N VAL A 24 12.30 -11.29 21.72
CA VAL A 24 11.83 -11.50 23.10
C VAL A 24 10.70 -12.52 23.08
N ASN A 25 10.60 -13.33 24.14
CA ASN A 25 9.45 -14.21 24.33
C ASN A 25 8.28 -13.38 24.88
N LEU A 26 7.12 -13.51 24.23
CA LEU A 26 5.90 -12.81 24.61
C LEU A 26 4.67 -13.65 24.28
N ASP A 27 3.63 -13.51 25.07
CA ASP A 27 2.32 -14.09 24.79
C ASP A 27 1.56 -13.17 23.82
N LEU A 28 1.48 -13.59 22.55
CA LEU A 28 0.84 -12.80 21.48
C LEU A 28 -0.59 -13.27 21.25
N SER A 29 -1.54 -12.33 21.28
CA SER A 29 -2.90 -12.54 20.79
C SER A 29 -3.14 -11.66 19.57
N LEU A 30 -3.37 -12.29 18.42
CA LEU A 30 -3.69 -11.63 17.16
C LEU A 30 -4.95 -12.27 16.57
N PRO A 31 -6.03 -11.51 16.30
CA PRO A 31 -7.26 -12.08 15.77
C PRO A 31 -7.09 -12.53 14.31
N ILE A 32 -7.83 -13.58 13.94
CA ILE A 32 -8.09 -13.93 12.54
C ILE A 32 -8.99 -12.83 11.95
N PHE A 33 -8.62 -12.28 10.80
CA PHE A 33 -9.48 -11.35 10.10
C PHE A 33 -9.17 -11.30 8.60
N ASN A 34 -10.16 -10.80 7.85
CA ASN A 34 -10.01 -10.46 6.46
C ASN A 34 -10.23 -8.95 6.31
N SER A 35 -9.34 -8.28 5.60
CA SER A 35 -9.48 -6.87 5.26
C SER A 35 -9.34 -6.69 3.77
N SER A 36 -10.19 -5.85 3.18
CA SER A 36 -10.10 -5.51 1.76
C SER A 36 -10.31 -4.02 1.57
N THR A 37 -9.61 -3.46 0.60
CA THR A 37 -9.70 -2.06 0.24
C THR A 37 -9.81 -1.93 -1.27
N THR A 38 -10.64 -0.99 -1.70
CA THR A 38 -10.72 -0.52 -3.08
C THR A 38 -10.46 0.97 -3.04
N THR A 39 -9.39 1.42 -3.67
CA THR A 39 -8.95 2.81 -3.64
C THR A 39 -8.99 3.38 -5.06
N ASP A 40 -9.69 4.50 -5.22
CA ASP A 40 -9.58 5.32 -6.43
C ASP A 40 -8.27 6.11 -6.35
N LEU A 41 -7.37 5.81 -7.29
CA LEU A 41 -6.05 6.41 -7.35
C LEU A 41 -6.07 7.78 -8.01
N LYS A 42 -7.16 8.21 -8.64
CA LYS A 42 -7.23 9.48 -9.37
C LYS A 42 -6.87 10.67 -8.48
N ASP A 43 -7.48 10.75 -7.30
CA ASP A 43 -7.24 11.85 -6.36
C ASP A 43 -5.84 11.77 -5.73
N MET A 44 -5.39 10.55 -5.41
CA MET A 44 -4.06 10.33 -4.82
C MET A 44 -2.95 10.69 -5.81
N LEU A 45 -3.03 10.20 -7.04
CA LEU A 45 -2.07 10.49 -8.10
C LEU A 45 -2.12 11.97 -8.51
N SER A 46 -3.30 12.59 -8.48
CA SER A 46 -3.41 14.04 -8.70
C SER A 46 -2.67 14.85 -7.64
N LYS A 47 -2.78 14.46 -6.35
CA LYS A 47 -2.01 15.07 -5.25
C LYS A 47 -0.50 14.80 -5.35
N ALA A 48 -0.12 13.67 -5.97
CA ALA A 48 1.27 13.30 -6.24
C ALA A 48 1.81 13.90 -7.55
N ASN A 49 1.21 14.96 -8.09
CA ASN A 49 1.58 15.63 -9.35
C ASN A 49 1.45 14.79 -10.63
N ALA A 50 0.77 13.64 -10.59
CA ALA A 50 0.47 12.79 -11.75
C ALA A 50 -0.95 13.02 -12.30
N GLY A 51 -1.58 14.15 -11.99
CA GLY A 51 -2.98 14.45 -12.39
C GLY A 51 -3.18 14.68 -13.89
N ALA A 52 -2.13 14.99 -14.64
CA ALA A 52 -2.20 15.20 -16.09
C ALA A 52 -2.72 13.95 -16.83
N LEU A 53 -2.37 12.76 -16.33
CA LEU A 53 -2.79 11.46 -16.89
C LEU A 53 -4.31 11.35 -17.10
N PHE A 54 -5.10 12.03 -16.26
CA PHE A 54 -6.57 11.96 -16.27
C PHE A 54 -7.25 13.07 -17.08
N LYS A 55 -6.48 13.95 -17.74
CA LYS A 55 -7.01 15.09 -18.50
C LYS A 55 -6.94 14.79 -19.99
N ALA A 56 -8.10 14.81 -20.65
CA ALA A 56 -8.20 14.56 -22.09
C ALA A 56 -7.41 15.55 -22.96
N THR A 57 -7.13 16.76 -22.45
CA THR A 57 -6.46 17.82 -23.20
C THR A 57 -4.94 17.80 -23.10
N ASN A 58 -4.35 17.20 -22.06
CA ASN A 58 -2.91 17.31 -21.79
C ASN A 58 -2.32 16.09 -21.03
N SER A 59 -2.86 14.90 -21.27
CA SER A 59 -2.37 13.64 -20.69
C SER A 59 -1.02 13.16 -21.24
N ASP A 60 -0.62 13.64 -22.42
CA ASP A 60 0.65 13.34 -23.09
C ASP A 60 1.04 11.84 -23.13
N LEU A 61 0.06 10.97 -23.32
CA LEU A 61 0.26 9.51 -23.44
C LEU A 61 0.69 9.07 -24.85
N THR A 62 1.39 9.95 -25.57
CA THR A 62 1.74 9.78 -26.99
C THR A 62 2.71 8.62 -27.23
N GLY A 63 3.53 8.26 -26.25
CA GLY A 63 4.48 7.14 -26.34
C GLY A 63 3.89 5.74 -26.15
N ILE A 64 2.59 5.61 -25.85
CA ILE A 64 1.95 4.30 -25.60
C ILE A 64 1.45 3.65 -26.90
N PHE A 65 1.04 4.46 -27.88
CA PHE A 65 0.52 3.98 -29.16
C PHE A 65 1.51 4.26 -30.28
N LYS A 66 1.49 3.42 -31.33
CA LYS A 66 2.32 3.63 -32.52
C LYS A 66 1.90 4.86 -33.31
N ASP A 67 0.60 5.14 -33.35
CA ASP A 67 0.02 6.28 -34.04
C ASP A 67 -0.43 7.33 -33.02
N PRO A 68 -0.35 8.64 -33.35
CA PRO A 68 -0.76 9.71 -32.44
C PRO A 68 -2.30 9.69 -32.25
N VAL A 69 -2.75 9.13 -31.14
CA VAL A 69 -4.16 9.12 -30.74
C VAL A 69 -4.32 9.85 -29.41
N PRO A 70 -5.19 10.88 -29.33
CA PRO A 70 -5.50 11.54 -28.06
C PRO A 70 -6.02 10.50 -27.04
N THR A 71 -5.22 10.21 -26.02
CA THR A 71 -5.52 9.18 -25.02
C THR A 71 -5.29 9.72 -23.61
N TYR A 72 -6.21 9.45 -22.70
CA TYR A 72 -6.10 9.78 -21.28
C TYR A 72 -6.61 8.60 -20.44
N VAL A 73 -6.26 8.57 -19.16
CA VAL A 73 -6.75 7.60 -18.19
C VAL A 73 -8.13 8.00 -17.72
N SER A 74 -9.13 7.16 -17.95
CA SER A 74 -10.51 7.41 -17.50
C SER A 74 -10.70 7.13 -16.01
N SER A 75 -10.11 6.04 -15.51
CA SER A 75 -10.10 5.65 -14.10
C SER A 75 -8.85 4.85 -13.75
N ALA A 76 -8.45 4.90 -12.47
CA ALA A 76 -7.36 4.10 -11.95
C ALA A 76 -7.77 3.57 -10.57
N THR A 77 -7.96 2.26 -10.45
CA THR A 77 -8.49 1.63 -9.24
C THR A 77 -7.53 0.57 -8.73
N GLN A 78 -7.15 0.65 -7.46
CA GLN A 78 -6.38 -0.38 -6.77
C GLN A 78 -7.29 -1.18 -5.84
N LYS A 79 -7.26 -2.51 -5.96
CA LYS A 79 -7.94 -3.42 -5.03
C LYS A 79 -6.89 -4.26 -4.30
N ALA A 80 -6.94 -4.26 -2.98
CA ALA A 80 -6.04 -5.04 -2.14
C ALA A 80 -6.84 -5.84 -1.11
N MET A 81 -6.38 -7.04 -0.79
CA MET A 81 -6.99 -7.92 0.20
C MET A 81 -5.89 -8.55 1.05
N ILE A 82 -6.09 -8.56 2.36
CA ILE A 82 -5.24 -9.23 3.34
C ILE A 82 -6.13 -10.22 4.10
N ILE A 83 -5.63 -11.45 4.22
CA ILE A 83 -6.23 -12.53 4.99
C ILE A 83 -5.21 -12.91 6.04
N VAL A 84 -5.57 -12.75 7.31
CA VAL A 84 -4.75 -13.15 8.45
C VAL A 84 -5.40 -14.38 9.08
N ASN A 85 -4.69 -15.50 9.07
CA ASN A 85 -5.10 -16.77 9.64
C ASN A 85 -3.90 -17.49 10.28
N GLU A 86 -4.15 -18.60 10.97
CA GLU A 86 -3.12 -19.42 11.62
C GLU A 86 -2.24 -20.19 10.62
N SER A 87 -2.72 -20.38 9.39
CA SER A 87 -2.01 -21.12 8.34
C SER A 87 -0.78 -20.37 7.79
N GLY A 88 -0.58 -19.11 8.18
CA GLY A 88 0.54 -18.27 7.77
C GLY A 88 1.88 -18.57 8.45
N SER A 89 1.95 -19.58 9.34
CA SER A 89 3.21 -20.10 9.89
C SER A 89 3.04 -21.59 10.15
N GLU A 90 3.87 -22.42 9.51
CA GLU A 90 4.16 -23.74 10.06
C GLU A 90 4.64 -23.51 11.49
N ALA A 91 3.85 -23.89 12.49
CA ALA A 91 4.26 -23.97 13.87
C ALA A 91 5.20 -25.19 14.03
N ALA A 92 6.34 -25.15 13.32
CA ALA A 92 7.40 -26.13 13.43
C ALA A 92 8.31 -25.76 14.61
N ALA A 93 7.80 -25.96 15.83
CA ALA A 93 8.62 -26.24 17.01
C ALA A 93 7.70 -26.76 18.13
N ALA A 94 7.13 -27.94 17.92
CA ALA A 94 7.01 -28.85 19.05
C ALA A 94 8.43 -29.14 19.57
N ASN A 95 8.66 -29.02 20.88
CA ASN A 95 9.19 -30.12 21.68
C ASN A 95 9.27 -29.78 23.19
N ALA A 96 8.73 -30.73 23.96
CA ALA A 96 8.90 -31.07 25.39
C ALA A 96 8.60 -30.01 26.46
#